data_AF-A0A3N5P546-F1
#
_entry.id   AF-A0A3N5P546-F1
#
_cell.length_a   1.000
_cell.length_b   1.000
_cell.length_c   1.000
_cell.angle_alpha   90.00
_cell.angle_beta   90.00
_cell.angle_gamma   90.00
#
_symmetry.space_group_name_H-M   'P 1'
#
loop_
_entity.id
_entity.type
_entity.pdbx_description
1 polymer ?
#
loop_
_entity_poly.entity_id
_entity_poly.type
_entity_poly.pdbx_seq_one_letter_code
_entity_poly.pdbx_strand_id
1 'polypeptide(L)'
;MNEALEVRDVAGTSRVVLDAAMEYCAQKLRLDGAQSVIDQLKAGDGRVCSYCHYSVAKQVAAFLGTLDGNVKAAYIYDYDATPQDLCLGNGAHGLPIHLLVWAERKTAALKVMVETWDRALAQGYADMIDSRPSAHVLDVQVVDNADVQKRVGYGALLSSLHCPPVQLWSR
;
A
#
# COMPACT_ATOMS: atom_id res chain seq x y z
N MET A 1 -16.50 -11.27 22.22
CA MET A 1 -15.32 -10.95 23.05
C MET A 1 -14.07 -11.41 22.30
N ASN A 2 -13.74 -10.78 21.16
CA ASN A 2 -12.53 -11.10 20.37
C ASN A 2 -12.07 -9.95 19.46
N GLU A 3 -12.96 -9.03 19.08
CA GLU A 3 -12.62 -7.87 18.23
C GLU A 3 -11.55 -6.95 18.84
N ALA A 4 -11.55 -6.74 20.16
CA ALA A 4 -10.57 -5.86 20.81
C ALA A 4 -9.13 -6.42 20.84
N LEU A 5 -8.97 -7.75 20.76
CA LEU A 5 -7.67 -8.41 20.68
C LEU A 5 -7.14 -8.40 19.24
N GLU A 6 -8.00 -8.69 18.25
CA GLU A 6 -7.66 -8.59 16.83
C GLU A 6 -7.29 -7.14 16.42
N VAL A 7 -8.03 -6.14 16.89
CA VAL A 7 -7.72 -4.72 16.59
C VAL A 7 -6.38 -4.27 17.21
N ARG A 8 -6.02 -4.75 18.40
CA ARG A 8 -4.71 -4.47 19.01
C ARG A 8 -3.56 -5.15 18.28
N ASP A 9 -3.78 -6.37 17.78
CA ASP A 9 -2.81 -7.10 16.98
C ASP A 9 -2.55 -6.40 15.63
N VAL A 10 -3.60 -5.92 14.96
CA VAL A 10 -3.46 -5.15 13.72
C VAL A 10 -2.74 -3.82 13.96
N ALA A 11 -3.02 -3.09 15.04
CA ALA A 11 -2.32 -1.83 15.34
C ALA A 11 -0.83 -2.03 15.65
N GLY A 12 -0.48 -3.12 16.36
CA GLY A 12 0.92 -3.49 16.58
C GLY A 12 1.61 -3.87 15.26
N THR A 13 0.92 -4.65 14.43
CA THR A 13 1.45 -5.11 13.14
C THR A 13 1.55 -3.98 12.11
N SER A 14 0.62 -3.02 12.11
CA SER A 14 0.66 -1.86 11.20
C SER A 14 1.88 -0.99 11.51
N ARG A 15 2.23 -0.82 12.79
CA ARG A 15 3.46 -0.12 13.19
C ARG A 15 4.71 -0.86 12.71
N VAL A 16 4.78 -2.18 12.87
CA VAL A 16 5.90 -2.98 12.34
C VAL A 16 6.02 -2.84 10.82
N VAL A 17 4.90 -2.86 10.11
CA VAL A 17 4.86 -2.65 8.65
C VAL A 17 5.35 -1.26 8.26
N LEU A 18 4.94 -0.23 8.98
CA LEU A 18 5.37 1.14 8.75
C LEU A 18 6.86 1.34 9.06
N ASP A 19 7.36 0.80 10.17
CA ASP A 19 8.79 0.86 10.53
C ASP A 19 9.64 0.16 9.45
N ALA A 20 9.21 -1.03 9.01
CA ALA A 20 9.87 -1.75 7.92
C ALA A 20 9.79 -0.99 6.59
N ALA A 21 8.72 -0.24 6.34
CA ALA A 21 8.60 0.62 5.17
C ALA A 21 9.55 1.82 5.24
N MET A 22 9.70 2.46 6.40
CA MET A 22 10.64 3.58 6.57
C MET A 22 12.08 3.12 6.38
N GLU A 23 12.44 1.98 6.96
CA GLU A 23 13.79 1.43 6.84
C GLU A 23 14.13 1.07 5.39
N TYR A 24 13.19 0.43 4.68
CA TYR A 24 13.35 0.14 3.26
C TYR A 24 13.46 1.43 2.43
N CYS A 25 12.67 2.46 2.75
CA CYS A 25 12.75 3.77 2.09
C CYS A 25 14.12 4.42 2.31
N ALA A 26 14.61 4.45 3.54
CA ALA A 26 15.91 5.00 3.90
C ALA A 26 17.04 4.30 3.13
N GLN A 27 17.01 2.96 3.08
CA GLN A 27 17.99 2.17 2.34
C GLN A 27 17.99 2.52 0.84
N LYS A 28 16.82 2.68 0.22
CA LYS A 28 16.71 3.00 -1.22
C LYS A 28 17.12 4.42 -1.55
N LEU A 29 16.82 5.37 -0.68
CA LEU A 29 17.19 6.77 -0.84
C LEU A 29 18.60 7.09 -0.33
N ARG A 30 19.29 6.11 0.27
CA ARG A 30 20.62 6.26 0.89
C ARG A 30 20.62 7.33 1.99
N LEU A 31 19.58 7.31 2.82
CA LEU A 31 19.45 8.14 4.00
C LEU A 31 19.99 7.40 5.23
N ASP A 32 20.27 8.13 6.31
CA ASP A 32 20.92 7.61 7.52
C ASP A 32 20.01 6.69 8.38
N GLY A 33 18.75 6.52 8.00
CA GLY A 33 17.81 5.58 8.63
C GLY A 33 16.36 6.04 8.56
N ALA A 34 15.47 5.26 9.18
CA ALA A 34 14.03 5.54 9.23
C ALA A 34 13.69 6.95 9.76
N GLN A 35 14.40 7.47 10.76
CA GLN A 35 14.13 8.80 11.32
C GLN A 35 14.35 9.91 10.30
N SER A 36 15.40 9.82 9.47
CA SER A 36 15.67 10.79 8.40
C SER A 36 14.59 10.81 7.33
N VAL A 37 13.91 9.68 7.10
CA VAL A 37 12.73 9.60 6.22
C VAL A 37 11.57 10.34 6.87
N ILE A 38 11.28 10.06 8.14
CA ILE A 38 10.18 10.69 8.89
C ILE A 38 10.35 12.22 8.91
N ASP A 39 11.55 12.72 9.17
CA ASP A 39 11.83 14.15 9.23
C ASP A 39 11.59 14.82 7.86
N GLN A 40 11.96 14.16 6.77
CA GLN A 40 11.71 14.65 5.40
C GLN A 40 10.24 14.55 5.01
N LEU A 41 9.51 13.53 5.48
CA LEU A 41 8.05 13.45 5.30
C LEU A 41 7.34 14.60 6.02
N LYS A 42 7.77 14.93 7.25
CA LYS A 42 7.26 16.10 8.00
C LYS A 42 7.56 17.42 7.29
N ALA A 43 8.70 17.51 6.61
CA ALA A 43 9.07 18.66 5.79
C ALA A 43 8.32 18.74 4.44
N GLY A 44 7.55 17.70 4.08
CA GLY A 44 6.79 17.66 2.84
C GLY A 44 7.64 17.40 1.59
N ASP A 45 8.78 16.73 1.73
CA ASP A 45 9.60 16.34 0.57
C ASP A 45 8.83 15.35 -0.33
N GLY A 46 8.42 15.83 -1.51
CA GLY A 46 7.60 15.05 -2.43
C GLY A 46 8.27 13.78 -2.95
N ARG A 47 9.61 13.77 -3.10
CA ARG A 47 10.34 12.59 -3.56
C ARG A 47 10.38 11.52 -2.48
N VAL A 48 10.64 11.92 -1.25
CA VAL A 48 10.61 11.00 -0.10
C VAL A 48 9.20 10.46 0.12
N CYS A 49 8.18 11.31 -0.01
CA CYS A 49 6.78 10.94 0.09
C CYS A 49 6.42 9.81 -0.90
N SER A 50 6.75 10.00 -2.18
CA SER A 50 6.44 9.01 -3.22
C SER A 50 7.16 7.68 -3.02
N TYR A 51 8.44 7.71 -2.62
CA TYR A 51 9.19 6.48 -2.32
C TYR A 51 8.69 5.79 -1.05
N CYS A 52 8.27 6.56 -0.05
CA CYS A 52 7.65 6.07 1.17
C CYS A 52 6.34 5.35 0.85
N HIS A 53 5.46 5.95 0.05
CA HIS A 53 4.21 5.34 -0.39
C HIS A 53 4.43 4.01 -1.10
N TYR A 54 5.39 3.95 -2.04
CA TYR A 54 5.78 2.68 -2.66
C TYR A 54 6.24 1.65 -1.62
N SER A 55 7.05 2.07 -0.65
CA SER A 55 7.56 1.19 0.41
C SER A 55 6.43 0.61 1.27
N VAL A 56 5.51 1.47 1.73
CA VAL A 56 4.32 1.05 2.50
C VAL A 56 3.47 0.08 1.69
N ALA A 57 3.18 0.42 0.43
CA ALA A 57 2.41 -0.42 -0.48
C ALA A 57 3.03 -1.82 -0.61
N LYS A 58 4.36 -1.88 -0.77
CA LYS A 58 5.10 -3.13 -0.90
C LYS A 58 5.03 -4.00 0.35
N GLN A 59 5.16 -3.41 1.53
CA GLN A 59 5.08 -4.16 2.79
C GLN A 59 3.66 -4.66 3.06
N VAL A 60 2.65 -3.83 2.80
CA VAL A 60 1.24 -4.23 2.91
C VAL A 60 0.92 -5.37 1.94
N ALA A 61 1.36 -5.26 0.68
CA ALA A 61 1.19 -6.31 -0.33
C ALA A 61 1.77 -7.65 0.12
N ALA A 62 3.00 -7.65 0.65
CA ALA A 62 3.64 -8.85 1.18
C ALA A 62 2.90 -9.43 2.39
N PHE A 63 2.39 -8.57 3.27
CA PHE A 63 1.62 -8.97 4.44
C PHE A 63 0.29 -9.62 4.06
N LEU A 64 -0.50 -8.99 3.19
CA LEU A 64 -1.77 -9.53 2.69
C LEU A 64 -1.56 -10.90 2.01
N GLY A 65 -0.49 -11.03 1.22
CA GLY A 65 -0.11 -12.29 0.58
C GLY A 65 0.30 -13.40 1.56
N THR A 66 0.81 -13.04 2.73
CA THR A 66 1.18 -14.00 3.77
C THR A 66 -0.04 -14.47 4.56
N LEU A 67 -1.00 -13.56 4.84
CA LEU A 67 -2.18 -13.88 5.65
C LEU A 67 -3.30 -14.59 4.88
N ASP A 68 -3.55 -14.22 3.63
CA ASP A 68 -4.64 -14.79 2.86
C ASP A 68 -4.12 -15.63 1.68
N GLY A 69 -4.34 -16.94 1.78
CA GLY A 69 -3.99 -17.91 0.75
C GLY A 69 -4.67 -17.66 -0.60
N ASN A 70 -5.78 -16.92 -0.62
CA ASN A 70 -6.46 -16.54 -1.86
C ASN A 70 -5.72 -15.44 -2.62
N VAL A 71 -4.85 -14.66 -1.97
CA VAL A 71 -4.12 -13.58 -2.64
C VAL A 71 -3.02 -14.18 -3.52
N LYS A 72 -3.08 -13.86 -4.81
CA LYS A 72 -2.16 -14.32 -5.86
C LYS A 72 -1.09 -13.30 -6.19
N ALA A 73 -1.48 -12.03 -6.26
CA ALA A 73 -0.58 -10.92 -6.54
C ALA A 73 -1.16 -9.60 -6.02
N ALA A 74 -0.29 -8.62 -5.83
CA ALA A 74 -0.67 -7.26 -5.50
C ALA A 74 0.17 -6.26 -6.29
N TYR A 75 -0.47 -5.18 -6.72
CA TYR A 75 0.10 -4.18 -7.61
C TYR A 75 -0.19 -2.79 -7.06
N ILE A 76 0.75 -1.87 -7.25
CA ILE A 76 0.48 -0.43 -7.12
C ILE A 76 0.12 0.10 -8.49
N TYR A 77 -0.86 0.98 -8.54
CA TYR A 77 -1.23 1.66 -9.77
C TYR A 77 -1.44 3.14 -9.48
N ASP A 78 -1.33 3.95 -10.50
CA ASP A 78 -1.63 5.36 -10.42
C ASP A 78 -2.44 5.73 -11.66
N TYR A 79 -3.52 6.48 -11.45
CA TYR A 79 -4.41 6.91 -12.50
C TYR A 79 -3.79 7.99 -13.38
N ASP A 80 -2.91 8.81 -12.81
CA ASP A 80 -2.39 10.03 -13.44
C ASP A 80 -0.90 9.91 -13.83
N ALA A 81 -0.24 8.81 -13.45
CA ALA A 81 1.17 8.59 -13.75
C ALA A 81 1.36 7.77 -15.03
N THR A 82 2.21 8.26 -15.94
CA THR A 82 2.80 7.40 -16.96
C THR A 82 3.79 6.42 -16.29
N PRO A 83 4.16 5.28 -16.92
CA PRO A 83 5.18 4.39 -16.38
C PRO A 83 6.51 5.10 -16.06
N GLN A 84 6.82 6.19 -16.78
CA GLN A 84 7.99 7.02 -16.51
C GLN A 84 7.85 7.83 -15.21
N ASP A 85 6.65 8.33 -14.88
CA ASP A 85 6.40 9.13 -13.68
C ASP A 85 6.51 8.29 -12.39
N LEU A 86 6.05 7.03 -12.44
CA LEU A 86 6.21 6.05 -11.35
C LEU A 86 7.68 5.72 -11.06
N CYS A 87 8.53 5.74 -12.08
CA CYS A 87 9.97 5.47 -11.95
C CYS A 87 10.77 6.72 -11.53
N LEU A 88 10.28 7.91 -11.85
CA LEU A 88 11.02 9.18 -11.69
C LEU A 88 10.62 9.97 -10.44
N GLY A 89 9.59 9.55 -9.68
CA GLY A 89 9.23 10.15 -8.40
C GLY A 89 8.86 11.64 -8.50
N ASN A 90 8.41 12.07 -9.69
CA ASN A 90 8.25 13.49 -10.04
C ASN A 90 6.82 14.02 -9.77
N GLY A 91 5.92 13.17 -9.27
CA GLY A 91 4.63 13.56 -8.73
C GLY A 91 4.64 13.47 -7.21
N ALA A 92 4.18 14.51 -6.52
CA ALA A 92 3.80 14.39 -5.12
C ALA A 92 2.53 13.54 -5.06
N HIS A 93 2.68 12.22 -4.99
CA HIS A 93 1.52 11.34 -4.90
C HIS A 93 0.93 11.51 -3.50
N GLY A 94 -0.23 12.19 -3.42
CA GLY A 94 -0.99 12.30 -2.19
C GLY A 94 -1.52 10.94 -1.73
N LEU A 95 -1.91 10.84 -0.47
CA LEU A 95 -2.76 9.76 -0.01
C LEU A 95 -4.16 9.90 -0.65
N PRO A 96 -4.88 8.78 -0.91
CA PRO A 96 -4.52 7.40 -0.58
C PRO A 96 -3.62 6.71 -1.62
N ILE A 97 -2.88 5.69 -1.17
CA ILE A 97 -2.08 4.80 -2.01
C ILE A 97 -3.02 3.79 -2.69
N HIS A 98 -3.04 3.78 -4.02
CA HIS A 98 -3.90 2.88 -4.79
C HIS A 98 -3.24 1.49 -4.99
N LEU A 99 -3.90 0.46 -4.48
CA LEU A 99 -3.46 -0.94 -4.54
C LEU A 99 -4.50 -1.79 -5.26
N LEU A 100 -4.03 -2.64 -6.18
CA LEU A 100 -4.85 -3.66 -6.83
C LEU A 100 -4.41 -5.04 -6.31
N VAL A 101 -5.32 -5.75 -5.65
CA VAL A 101 -5.08 -7.09 -5.13
C VAL A 101 -5.77 -8.10 -6.03
N TRP A 102 -5.00 -8.96 -6.68
CA TRP A 102 -5.52 -10.10 -7.43
C TRP A 102 -5.61 -11.30 -6.51
N ALA A 103 -6.84 -11.74 -6.24
CA ALA A 103 -7.15 -12.93 -5.49
C ALA A 103 -7.74 -14.05 -6.38
N GLU A 104 -7.74 -15.28 -5.90
CA GLU A 104 -8.48 -16.37 -6.54
C GLU A 104 -9.99 -16.09 -6.53
N ARG A 105 -10.47 -15.59 -5.38
CA ARG A 105 -11.88 -15.26 -5.13
C ARG A 105 -11.97 -14.04 -4.22
N LYS A 106 -12.99 -13.21 -4.42
CA LYS A 106 -13.32 -12.14 -3.46
C LYS A 106 -13.98 -12.76 -2.23
N THR A 107 -13.39 -12.54 -1.06
CA THR A 107 -13.95 -13.00 0.21
C THR A 107 -14.32 -11.80 1.08
N ALA A 108 -15.36 -11.95 1.90
CA ALA A 108 -15.71 -10.93 2.89
C ALA A 108 -14.59 -10.73 3.91
N ALA A 109 -13.86 -11.80 4.26
CA ALA A 109 -12.71 -11.75 5.16
C ALA A 109 -11.58 -10.87 4.61
N LEU A 110 -11.20 -11.03 3.34
CA LEU A 110 -10.18 -10.20 2.69
C LEU A 110 -10.60 -8.73 2.66
N LYS A 111 -11.88 -8.46 2.37
CA LYS A 111 -12.41 -7.09 2.39
C LYS A 111 -12.31 -6.45 3.77
N VAL A 112 -12.76 -7.14 4.82
CA VAL A 112 -12.68 -6.65 6.21
C VAL A 112 -11.23 -6.46 6.65
N MET A 113 -10.35 -7.37 6.25
CA MET A 113 -8.91 -7.26 6.53
C MET A 113 -8.34 -5.98 5.93
N VAL A 114 -8.56 -5.74 4.64
CA VAL A 114 -8.13 -4.54 3.93
C VAL A 114 -8.65 -3.26 4.60
N GLU A 115 -9.94 -3.19 4.93
CA GLU A 115 -10.53 -2.01 5.59
C GLU A 115 -9.95 -1.78 6.99
N THR A 116 -9.61 -2.85 7.70
CA THR A 116 -9.00 -2.76 9.03
C THR A 116 -7.56 -2.29 8.95
N TRP A 117 -6.84 -2.73 7.92
CA TRP A 117 -5.47 -2.29 7.63
C TRP A 117 -5.39 -0.83 7.22
N ASP A 118 -6.28 -0.37 6.35
CA ASP A 118 -6.34 1.03 5.95
C ASP A 118 -6.51 1.95 7.17
N ARG A 119 -7.46 1.64 8.07
CA ARG A 119 -7.65 2.42 9.31
C ARG A 119 -6.43 2.37 10.24
N ALA A 120 -5.82 1.20 10.42
CA ALA A 120 -4.67 1.05 11.30
C ALA A 120 -3.42 1.77 10.76
N LEU A 121 -3.24 1.79 9.44
CA LEU A 121 -2.18 2.54 8.77
C LEU A 121 -2.46 4.04 8.80
N ALA A 122 -3.70 4.47 8.60
CA ALA A 122 -4.09 5.88 8.73
C ALA A 122 -3.74 6.44 10.10
N GLN A 123 -4.04 5.70 11.17
CA GLN A 123 -3.65 6.11 12.52
C GLN A 123 -2.13 6.06 12.72
N GLY A 124 -1.48 4.95 12.35
CA GLY A 124 -0.04 4.78 12.57
C GLY A 124 0.81 5.78 11.78
N TYR A 125 0.39 6.13 10.56
CA TYR A 125 1.06 7.14 9.75
C TYR A 125 0.92 8.52 10.37
N ALA A 126 -0.29 8.88 10.84
CA ALA A 126 -0.54 10.15 11.54
C ALA A 126 0.34 10.33 12.78
N ASP A 127 0.41 9.29 13.61
CA ASP A 127 1.24 9.27 14.81
C ASP A 127 2.73 9.39 14.48
N MET A 128 3.17 8.83 13.36
CA MET A 128 4.57 8.89 12.91
C MET A 128 4.99 10.29 12.46
N ILE A 129 4.13 10.98 11.71
CA ILE A 129 4.43 12.30 11.15
C ILE A 129 3.86 13.45 12.00
N ASP A 130 3.40 13.19 13.23
CA ASP A 130 2.76 14.15 14.13
C ASP A 130 1.64 14.96 13.44
N SER A 131 0.83 14.29 12.62
CA SER A 131 -0.23 14.92 11.83
C SER A 131 -1.62 14.43 12.23
N ARG A 132 -2.65 15.01 11.63
CA ARG A 132 -4.02 14.49 11.78
C ARG A 132 -4.18 13.26 10.88
N PRO A 133 -4.84 12.19 11.35
CA PRO A 133 -5.08 11.02 10.53
C PRO A 133 -5.90 11.38 9.30
N SER A 134 -5.37 10.98 8.14
CA SER A 134 -6.11 10.96 6.89
C SER A 134 -7.29 10.00 7.01
N ALA A 135 -8.37 10.26 6.28
CA ALA A 135 -9.52 9.36 6.26
C ALA A 135 -9.12 7.94 5.80
N HIS A 136 -8.20 7.88 4.82
CA HIS A 136 -7.67 6.66 4.23
C HIS A 136 -6.19 6.87 3.89
N VAL A 137 -5.38 5.83 4.09
CA VAL A 137 -3.99 5.74 3.59
C VAL A 137 -3.93 4.82 2.39
N LEU A 138 -4.82 3.83 2.31
CA LEU A 138 -4.88 2.88 1.22
C LEU A 138 -6.25 2.97 0.54
N ASP A 139 -6.24 2.85 -0.79
CA ASP A 139 -7.42 2.52 -1.59
C ASP A 139 -7.14 1.19 -2.28
N VAL A 140 -7.72 0.12 -1.74
CA VAL A 140 -7.45 -1.24 -2.20
C VAL A 140 -8.63 -1.79 -2.97
N GLN A 141 -8.37 -2.14 -4.23
CA GLN A 141 -9.33 -2.76 -5.12
C GLN A 141 -9.01 -4.25 -5.23
N VAL A 142 -9.97 -5.11 -4.90
CA VAL A 142 -9.81 -6.57 -4.99
C VAL A 142 -10.47 -7.08 -6.25
N VAL A 143 -9.71 -7.80 -7.08
CA VAL A 143 -10.17 -8.47 -8.29
C VAL A 143 -9.97 -9.98 -8.18
N ASP A 144 -10.87 -10.74 -8.79
CA ASP A 144 -10.73 -12.20 -8.87
C ASP A 144 -10.31 -12.68 -10.28
N ASN A 145 -10.11 -13.98 -10.42
CA ASN A 145 -9.76 -14.56 -11.72
C ASN A 145 -10.80 -14.27 -12.81
N ALA A 146 -12.09 -14.18 -12.46
CA ALA A 146 -13.14 -13.91 -13.45
C ALA A 146 -13.04 -12.46 -13.94
N ASP A 147 -12.76 -11.50 -13.05
CA ASP A 147 -12.57 -10.10 -13.43
C ASP A 147 -11.40 -9.93 -14.40
N VAL A 148 -10.27 -10.58 -14.11
CA VAL A 148 -9.05 -10.52 -14.92
C VAL A 148 -9.24 -11.20 -16.27
N GLN A 149 -9.83 -12.40 -16.28
CA GLN A 149 -10.08 -13.15 -17.53
C GLN A 149 -11.08 -12.44 -18.44
N LYS A 150 -12.15 -11.89 -17.86
CA LYS A 150 -13.19 -11.17 -18.62
C LYS A 150 -12.82 -9.71 -18.90
N ARG A 151 -11.70 -9.23 -18.34
CA ARG A 151 -11.23 -7.83 -18.43
C ARG A 151 -12.31 -6.83 -18.03
N VAL A 152 -12.91 -7.04 -16.88
CA VAL A 152 -13.96 -6.17 -16.34
C VAL A 152 -13.47 -5.37 -15.14
N GLY A 153 -13.92 -4.12 -15.03
CA GLY A 153 -13.52 -3.21 -13.96
C GLY A 153 -12.00 -3.10 -13.83
N TYR A 154 -11.51 -3.16 -12.58
CA TYR A 154 -10.08 -3.13 -12.26
C TYR A 154 -9.29 -4.32 -12.82
N GLY A 155 -9.94 -5.45 -13.15
CA GLY A 155 -9.27 -6.60 -13.75
C GLY A 155 -8.69 -6.30 -15.13
N ALA A 156 -9.25 -5.31 -15.85
CA ALA A 156 -8.74 -4.87 -17.13
C ALA A 156 -7.36 -4.18 -17.02
N LEU A 157 -7.08 -3.51 -15.89
CA LEU A 157 -5.84 -2.75 -15.68
C LEU A 157 -4.60 -3.63 -15.74
N LEU A 158 -4.69 -4.88 -15.29
CA LEU A 158 -3.56 -5.84 -15.34
C LEU A 158 -3.09 -6.13 -16.78
N SER A 159 -3.94 -5.87 -17.77
CA SER A 159 -3.61 -6.02 -19.20
C SER A 159 -3.43 -4.68 -19.92
N SER A 160 -3.43 -3.55 -19.18
CA SER A 160 -3.27 -2.22 -19.75
C SER A 160 -1.87 -2.03 -20.32
N LEU A 161 -1.78 -1.60 -21.58
CA LEU A 161 -0.51 -1.28 -22.24
C LEU A 161 -0.03 0.15 -21.94
N HIS A 162 -0.96 1.05 -21.60
CA HIS A 162 -0.65 2.48 -21.43
C HIS A 162 -0.31 2.83 -19.99
N CYS A 163 -1.00 2.21 -19.03
CA CYS A 163 -0.74 2.37 -17.60
C CYS A 163 -0.70 1.00 -16.92
N PRO A 164 0.30 0.14 -17.23
CA PRO A 164 0.45 -1.13 -16.55
C PRO A 164 0.73 -0.90 -15.07
N PRO A 165 -0.02 -1.55 -14.16
CA PRO A 165 0.24 -1.44 -12.74
C PRO A 165 1.56 -2.14 -12.39
N VAL A 166 2.30 -1.59 -11.42
CA VAL A 166 3.60 -2.11 -11.00
C VAL A 166 3.38 -3.22 -9.98
N GLN A 167 3.87 -4.41 -10.29
CA GLN A 167 3.77 -5.55 -9.39
C GLN A 167 4.65 -5.34 -8.15
N LEU A 168 4.04 -5.43 -6.98
CA LEU A 168 4.72 -5.32 -5.68
C LEU A 168 5.03 -6.69 -5.08
N TRP A 169 4.12 -7.64 -5.27
CA TRP A 169 4.17 -8.96 -4.67
C TRP A 169 3.41 -9.99 -5.52
N SER A 170 3.85 -11.25 -5.49
CA SER A 170 3.14 -12.41 -6.03
C SER A 170 3.51 -13.69 -5.31
N ARG A 171 2.63 -14.69 -5.41
CA ARG A 171 2.85 -16.08 -4.97
C ARG A 171 3.41 -16.95 -6.10
#